data_AF-A0A5Y2NH59-F1
#
_entry.id   AF-A0A5Y2NH59-F1
#
_cell.length_a   1.000
_cell.length_b   1.000
_cell.length_c   1.000
_cell.angle_alpha   90.00
_cell.angle_beta   90.00
_cell.angle_gamma   90.00
#
_symmetry.space_group_name_H-M   'P 1'
#
loop_
_entity.id
_entity.type
_entity.pdbx_description
1 polymer ?
#
loop_
_entity_poly.entity_id
_entity_poly.type
_entity_poly.pdbx_seq_one_letter_code
_entity_poly.pdbx_strand_id
1 'polypeptide(L)'
;IPEGAFTTTATLREFIDAHNASLPALLSADDIKALLEEYNATLPSQMPLGASVDETYASYEQLPEEFQRIENGTKHTATAMKACIKEYNATLPAPVKTSGSRDALLEQLAIINPDLVAQEAQKSSPLKVSGTKADLIQAVKSVNPAAVFADELLDAWRENTEGKVL
;
A
#
# COMPACT_ATOMS: atom_id res chain seq x y z
N ILE A 1 29.83 -32.42 -9.92
CA ILE A 1 29.00 -31.20 -9.86
C ILE A 1 29.86 -30.10 -9.26
N PRO A 2 29.96 -28.91 -9.86
CA PRO A 2 30.75 -27.79 -9.32
C PRO A 2 30.31 -27.39 -7.91
N GLU A 3 31.26 -26.90 -7.11
CA GLU A 3 30.97 -26.31 -5.81
C GLU A 3 30.07 -25.07 -5.99
N GLY A 4 29.00 -24.98 -5.20
CA GLY A 4 28.01 -23.89 -5.30
C GLY A 4 26.91 -24.08 -6.35
N ALA A 5 26.89 -25.19 -7.10
CA ALA A 5 25.79 -25.47 -8.01
C ALA A 5 24.51 -25.89 -7.25
N PHE A 6 23.36 -25.40 -7.69
CA PHE A 6 22.07 -25.85 -7.19
C PHE A 6 21.78 -27.27 -7.68
N THR A 7 21.59 -28.18 -6.73
CA THR A 7 21.42 -29.60 -7.00
C THR A 7 20.01 -30.10 -6.68
N THR A 8 19.30 -29.43 -5.77
CA THR A 8 17.97 -29.87 -5.30
C THR A 8 16.98 -28.72 -5.22
N THR A 9 15.69 -29.07 -5.24
CA THR A 9 14.60 -28.14 -4.99
C THR A 9 14.70 -27.50 -3.61
N ALA A 10 15.24 -28.20 -2.61
CA ALA A 10 15.46 -27.64 -1.27
C ALA A 10 16.48 -26.49 -1.31
N THR A 11 17.64 -26.71 -1.94
CA THR A 11 18.69 -25.67 -2.07
C THR A 11 18.21 -24.45 -2.87
N LEU A 12 17.31 -24.62 -3.84
CA LEU A 12 16.70 -23.50 -4.56
C LEU A 12 15.78 -22.68 -3.65
N ARG A 13 14.93 -23.35 -2.85
CA ARG A 13 14.03 -22.67 -1.91
C ARG A 13 14.81 -21.91 -0.85
N GLU A 14 15.84 -22.53 -0.26
CA GLU A 14 16.70 -21.88 0.74
C GLU A 14 17.34 -20.59 0.20
N PHE A 15 17.83 -20.61 -1.05
CA PHE A 15 18.37 -19.40 -1.66
C PHE A 15 17.30 -18.33 -1.88
N ILE A 16 16.11 -18.71 -2.37
CA ILE A 16 15.01 -17.79 -2.59
C ILE A 16 14.53 -17.19 -1.25
N ASP A 17 14.41 -18.00 -0.21
CA ASP A 17 14.03 -17.57 1.14
C ASP A 17 15.07 -16.58 1.70
N ALA A 18 16.37 -16.89 1.56
CA ALA A 18 17.44 -16.00 1.99
C ALA A 18 17.45 -14.68 1.21
N HIS A 19 17.22 -14.73 -0.10
CA HIS A 19 17.08 -13.53 -0.94
C HIS A 19 15.87 -12.70 -0.49
N ASN A 20 14.70 -13.32 -0.35
CA ASN A 20 13.47 -12.65 0.09
C ASN A 20 13.61 -12.03 1.48
N ALA A 21 14.30 -12.71 2.41
CA ALA A 21 14.59 -12.19 3.74
C ALA A 21 15.55 -10.99 3.74
N SER A 22 16.35 -10.82 2.69
CA SER A 22 17.23 -9.66 2.51
C SER A 22 16.53 -8.44 1.90
N LEU A 23 15.33 -8.62 1.32
CA LEU A 23 14.59 -7.53 0.70
C LEU A 23 14.02 -6.59 1.76
N PRO A 24 13.96 -5.27 1.49
CA PRO A 24 13.23 -4.34 2.33
C PRO A 24 11.76 -4.76 2.46
N ALA A 25 11.24 -4.77 3.68
CA ALA A 25 9.84 -5.10 3.93
C ALA A 25 8.91 -4.12 3.20
N LEU A 26 7.93 -4.67 2.49
CA LEU A 26 6.84 -3.91 1.91
C LEU A 26 5.85 -3.50 3.01
N LEU A 27 5.33 -2.26 2.98
CA LEU A 27 4.38 -1.74 3.96
C LEU A 27 3.10 -2.56 3.97
N SER A 28 2.71 -3.29 5.01
CA SER A 28 1.49 -4.11 4.93
C SER A 28 0.20 -3.28 4.70
N ALA A 29 -0.90 -3.93 4.32
CA ALA A 29 -2.18 -3.23 4.18
C ALA A 29 -2.60 -2.56 5.51
N ASP A 30 -2.32 -3.21 6.64
CA ASP A 30 -2.61 -2.68 7.97
C ASP A 30 -1.70 -1.49 8.32
N ASP A 31 -0.42 -1.54 7.94
CA ASP A 31 0.50 -0.40 8.14
C ASP A 31 0.07 0.82 7.32
N ILE A 32 -0.29 0.62 6.04
CA ILE A 32 -0.78 1.70 5.17
C ILE A 32 -2.08 2.27 5.76
N LYS A 33 -2.99 1.40 6.19
CA LYS A 33 -4.25 1.81 6.83
C LYS A 33 -3.97 2.66 8.08
N ALA A 34 -3.04 2.23 8.95
CA ALA A 34 -2.68 2.98 10.15
C ALA A 34 -2.14 4.38 9.82
N LEU A 35 -1.29 4.51 8.79
CA LEU A 35 -0.79 5.82 8.33
C LEU A 35 -1.92 6.73 7.83
N LEU A 36 -2.89 6.18 7.10
CA LEU A 36 -4.06 6.94 6.63
C LEU A 36 -4.98 7.36 7.78
N GLU A 37 -5.16 6.49 8.78
CA GLU A 37 -5.93 6.78 9.99
C GLU A 37 -5.25 7.86 10.85
N GLU A 38 -3.92 7.78 10.99
CA GLU A 38 -3.12 8.81 11.66
C GLU A 38 -3.27 10.16 10.97
N TYR A 39 -3.14 10.21 9.64
CA TYR A 39 -3.39 11.43 8.86
C TYR A 39 -4.81 11.95 9.08
N ASN A 40 -5.83 11.08 8.96
CA ASN A 40 -7.22 11.47 9.17
C ASN A 40 -7.47 12.02 10.59
N ALA A 41 -6.77 11.51 11.60
CA ALA A 41 -6.87 12.01 12.97
C ALA A 41 -6.27 13.41 13.15
N THR A 42 -5.38 13.85 12.24
CA THR A 42 -4.86 15.23 12.24
C THR A 42 -5.82 16.23 11.58
N LEU A 43 -6.82 15.76 10.86
CA LEU A 43 -7.76 16.62 10.16
C LEU A 43 -8.71 17.33 11.15
N PRO A 44 -9.09 18.59 10.87
CA PRO A 44 -10.10 19.27 11.65
C PRO A 44 -11.41 18.48 11.66
N SER A 45 -11.99 18.31 12.85
CA SER A 45 -13.29 17.66 12.98
C SER A 45 -14.38 18.50 12.34
N GLN A 46 -15.29 17.86 11.61
CA GLN A 46 -16.48 18.52 11.10
C GLN A 46 -17.38 18.97 12.25
N MET A 47 -17.99 20.13 12.08
CA MET A 47 -18.95 20.66 13.03
C MET A 47 -20.25 19.85 12.99
N PRO A 48 -20.78 19.44 14.15
CA PRO A 48 -21.98 18.63 14.20
C PRO A 48 -23.20 19.41 13.70
N LEU A 49 -24.11 18.74 13.01
CA LEU A 49 -25.34 19.38 12.52
C LEU A 49 -26.42 19.50 13.61
N GLY A 50 -26.27 18.85 14.76
CA GLY A 50 -27.26 18.82 15.85
C GLY A 50 -28.55 18.05 15.49
N ALA A 51 -29.11 17.33 16.46
CA ALA A 51 -30.43 16.70 16.34
C ALA A 51 -31.57 17.69 16.66
N SER A 52 -31.29 18.70 17.49
CA SER A 52 -32.23 19.74 17.91
C SER A 52 -31.81 21.15 17.43
N VAL A 53 -32.71 22.12 17.54
CA VAL A 53 -32.42 23.53 17.21
C VAL A 53 -31.30 24.08 18.10
N ASP A 54 -31.34 23.77 19.41
CA ASP A 54 -30.37 24.27 20.38
C ASP A 54 -28.97 23.68 20.14
N GLU A 55 -28.88 22.38 19.85
CA GLU A 55 -27.60 21.74 19.47
C GLU A 55 -27.03 22.29 18.17
N THR A 56 -27.91 22.57 17.20
CA THR A 56 -27.51 23.20 15.94
C THR A 56 -26.98 24.61 16.19
N TYR A 57 -27.64 25.38 17.06
CA TYR A 57 -27.24 26.74 17.42
C TYR A 57 -25.87 26.76 18.10
N ALA A 58 -25.65 25.88 19.08
CA ALA A 58 -24.34 25.75 19.74
C ALA A 58 -23.20 25.43 18.75
N SER A 59 -23.49 24.66 17.70
CA SER A 59 -22.53 24.33 16.65
C SER A 59 -22.31 25.50 15.68
N TYR A 60 -23.37 26.26 15.41
CA TYR A 60 -23.33 27.45 14.57
C TYR A 60 -22.53 28.60 15.19
N GLU A 61 -22.67 28.84 16.50
CA GLU A 61 -21.92 29.90 17.22
C GLU A 61 -20.41 29.64 17.28
N GLN A 62 -20.00 28.38 17.10
CA GLN A 62 -18.59 27.99 17.05
C GLN A 62 -17.98 28.10 15.64
N LEU A 63 -18.78 28.39 14.61
CA LEU A 63 -18.26 28.60 13.26
C LEU A 63 -17.41 29.87 13.20
N PRO A 64 -16.43 29.95 12.29
CA PRO A 64 -15.80 31.22 11.96
C PRO A 64 -16.84 32.28 11.54
N GLU A 65 -16.59 33.55 11.86
CA GLU A 65 -17.54 34.64 11.61
C GLU A 65 -17.98 34.71 10.14
N GLU A 66 -17.10 34.39 9.19
CA GLU A 66 -17.43 34.39 7.77
C GLU A 66 -18.46 33.33 7.34
N PHE A 67 -18.73 32.33 8.20
CA PHE A 67 -19.77 31.32 8.00
C PHE A 67 -21.01 31.56 8.88
N GLN A 68 -20.96 32.49 9.84
CA GLN A 68 -22.11 32.91 10.64
C GLN A 68 -22.98 33.93 9.89
N ARG A 69 -23.57 33.50 8.76
CA ARG A 69 -24.22 34.40 7.78
C ARG A 69 -25.71 34.67 8.05
N ILE A 70 -26.27 34.23 9.17
CA ILE A 70 -27.66 34.52 9.52
C ILE A 70 -27.75 35.94 10.06
N GLU A 71 -28.46 36.82 9.37
CA GLU A 71 -28.59 38.24 9.75
C GLU A 71 -29.11 38.41 11.19
N ASN A 72 -28.46 39.31 11.94
CA ASN A 72 -28.89 39.71 13.27
C ASN A 72 -30.31 40.28 13.22
N GLY A 73 -31.23 39.67 13.99
CA GLY A 73 -32.66 40.00 13.99
C GLY A 73 -33.54 39.01 13.23
N THR A 74 -32.97 38.11 12.43
CA THR A 74 -33.70 37.01 11.79
C THR A 74 -33.70 35.77 12.71
N LYS A 75 -34.83 35.07 12.77
CA LYS A 75 -34.94 33.84 13.57
C LYS A 75 -33.92 32.80 13.07
N HIS A 76 -33.01 32.40 13.94
CA HIS A 76 -32.07 31.30 13.67
C HIS A 76 -32.86 29.98 13.60
N THR A 77 -33.23 29.61 12.38
CA THR A 77 -33.90 28.32 12.14
C THR A 77 -32.87 27.21 12.05
N ALA A 78 -33.21 26.00 12.49
CA ALA A 78 -32.34 24.83 12.34
C ALA A 78 -31.91 24.64 10.88
N THR A 79 -32.79 24.87 9.91
CA THR A 79 -32.46 24.73 8.48
C THR A 79 -31.37 25.72 8.05
N ALA A 80 -31.50 27.00 8.41
CA ALA A 80 -30.51 28.01 8.04
C ALA A 80 -29.15 27.75 8.71
N MET A 81 -29.15 27.43 10.01
CA MET A 81 -27.91 27.11 10.73
C MET A 81 -27.23 25.86 10.18
N LYS A 82 -27.98 24.79 9.88
CA LYS A 82 -27.43 23.58 9.24
C LYS A 82 -26.86 23.88 7.86
N ALA A 83 -27.40 24.83 7.11
CA ALA A 83 -26.84 25.23 5.81
C ALA A 83 -25.46 25.88 6.01
N CYS A 84 -25.35 26.85 6.92
CA CYS A 84 -24.06 27.48 7.28
C CYS A 84 -23.01 26.47 7.76
N ILE A 85 -23.40 25.55 8.65
CA ILE A 85 -22.51 24.48 9.16
C ILE A 85 -22.06 23.56 8.01
N LYS A 86 -22.95 23.20 7.08
CA LYS A 86 -22.60 22.38 5.91
C LYS A 86 -21.63 23.10 4.98
N GLU A 87 -21.83 24.39 4.75
CA GLU A 87 -20.90 25.20 3.94
C GLU A 87 -19.51 25.22 4.57
N TYR A 88 -19.41 25.45 5.88
CA TYR A 88 -18.13 25.38 6.60
C TYR A 88 -17.49 24.00 6.50
N ASN A 89 -18.24 22.93 6.81
CA ASN A 89 -17.74 21.56 6.75
C ASN A 89 -17.26 21.16 5.34
N ALA A 90 -17.85 21.74 4.29
CA ALA A 90 -17.43 21.51 2.91
C ALA A 90 -16.09 22.18 2.56
N THR A 91 -15.63 23.15 3.36
CA THR A 91 -14.30 23.75 3.21
C THR A 91 -13.19 22.98 3.92
N LEU A 92 -13.57 22.09 4.85
CA LEU A 92 -12.61 21.27 5.57
C LEU A 92 -12.04 20.16 4.66
N PRO A 93 -10.76 19.80 4.81
CA PRO A 93 -10.20 18.65 4.11
C PRO A 93 -10.99 17.39 4.44
N ALA A 94 -11.39 16.65 3.40
CA ALA A 94 -12.09 15.39 3.57
C ALA A 94 -11.11 14.29 4.04
N PRO A 95 -11.53 13.43 4.99
CA PRO A 95 -10.77 12.23 5.34
C PRO A 95 -10.57 11.32 4.13
N VAL A 96 -9.36 10.76 3.99
CA VAL A 96 -9.06 9.76 2.97
C VAL A 96 -9.63 8.41 3.35
N LYS A 97 -9.88 7.55 2.36
CA LYS A 97 -10.48 6.24 2.59
C LYS A 97 -9.47 5.27 3.22
N THR A 98 -9.91 4.51 4.24
CA THR A 98 -9.06 3.56 4.98
C THR A 98 -9.52 2.09 4.81
N SER A 99 -10.19 1.79 3.69
CA SER A 99 -10.74 0.47 3.39
C SER A 99 -10.48 0.04 1.94
N GLY A 100 -10.29 -1.25 1.73
CA GLY A 100 -10.07 -1.85 0.41
C GLY A 100 -8.85 -2.78 0.39
N SER A 101 -8.38 -3.09 -0.81
CA SER A 101 -7.12 -3.80 -1.01
C SER A 101 -5.93 -2.93 -0.65
N ARG A 102 -4.75 -3.56 -0.47
CA ARG A 102 -3.47 -2.85 -0.31
C ARG A 102 -3.26 -1.79 -1.39
N ASP A 103 -3.52 -2.12 -2.65
CA ASP A 103 -3.32 -1.19 -3.77
C ASP A 103 -4.26 0.01 -3.67
N ALA A 104 -5.53 -0.22 -3.32
CA ALA A 104 -6.47 0.87 -3.09
C ALA A 104 -6.03 1.77 -1.91
N LEU A 105 -5.42 1.20 -0.87
CA LEU A 105 -4.85 1.97 0.24
C LEU A 105 -3.59 2.74 -0.20
N LEU A 106 -2.74 2.19 -1.06
CA LEU A 106 -1.60 2.91 -1.64
C LEU A 106 -2.04 4.10 -2.52
N GLU A 107 -3.13 3.96 -3.27
CA GLU A 107 -3.72 5.07 -4.03
C GLU A 107 -4.18 6.21 -3.08
N GLN A 108 -4.76 5.87 -1.93
CA GLN A 108 -5.13 6.88 -0.92
C GLN A 108 -3.89 7.50 -0.27
N LEU A 109 -2.85 6.69 0.01
CA LEU A 109 -1.60 7.19 0.56
C LEU A 109 -0.90 8.14 -0.40
N ALA A 110 -1.00 7.92 -1.72
CA ALA A 110 -0.40 8.79 -2.73
C ALA A 110 -0.98 10.21 -2.73
N ILE A 111 -2.23 10.39 -2.26
CA ILE A 111 -2.86 11.70 -2.13
C ILE A 111 -2.19 12.52 -1.01
N ILE A 112 -1.79 11.86 0.09
CA ILE A 112 -1.31 12.52 1.31
C ILE A 112 0.22 12.47 1.47
N ASN A 113 0.87 11.46 0.88
CA ASN A 113 2.30 11.22 0.95
C ASN A 113 2.80 10.49 -0.31
N PRO A 114 2.91 11.19 -1.45
CA PRO A 114 3.34 10.60 -2.71
C PRO A 114 4.78 10.07 -2.67
N ASP A 115 5.65 10.70 -1.87
CA ASP A 115 7.06 10.28 -1.74
C ASP A 115 7.19 8.91 -1.09
N LEU A 116 6.40 8.62 -0.05
CA LEU A 116 6.39 7.30 0.58
C LEU A 116 5.90 6.22 -0.40
N VAL A 117 4.89 6.51 -1.22
CA VAL A 117 4.43 5.58 -2.26
C VAL A 117 5.50 5.36 -3.33
N ALA A 118 6.21 6.42 -3.74
CA ALA A 118 7.33 6.30 -4.68
C ALA A 118 8.48 5.45 -4.11
N GLN A 119 8.80 5.61 -2.81
CA GLN A 119 9.78 4.77 -2.12
C GLN A 119 9.32 3.30 -2.04
N GLU A 120 8.04 3.08 -1.75
CA GLU A 120 7.46 1.73 -1.72
C GLU A 120 7.51 1.06 -3.09
N ALA A 121 7.24 1.80 -4.17
CA ALA A 121 7.30 1.30 -5.54
C ALA A 121 8.71 0.90 -6.01
N GLN A 122 9.77 1.40 -5.36
CA GLN A 122 11.16 1.02 -5.65
C GLN A 122 11.56 -0.32 -4.99
N LYS A 123 10.79 -0.83 -4.03
CA LYS A 123 11.10 -2.09 -3.35
C LYS A 123 10.77 -3.27 -4.26
N SER A 124 11.74 -4.18 -4.39
CA SER A 124 11.53 -5.41 -5.15
C SER A 124 10.53 -6.32 -4.43
N SER A 125 9.64 -6.95 -5.20
CA SER A 125 8.71 -7.94 -4.65
C SER A 125 9.43 -9.25 -4.34
N PRO A 126 9.06 -9.95 -3.25
CA PRO A 126 9.56 -11.28 -2.97
C PRO A 126 9.29 -12.27 -4.11
N LEU A 127 10.27 -13.11 -4.41
CA LEU A 127 10.14 -14.20 -5.37
C LEU A 127 9.26 -15.32 -4.82
N LYS A 128 8.60 -16.07 -5.71
CA LYS A 128 7.79 -17.24 -5.35
C LYS A 128 8.69 -18.41 -4.91
N VAL A 129 8.38 -18.99 -3.76
CA VAL A 129 9.06 -20.18 -3.18
C VAL A 129 8.31 -21.49 -3.46
N SER A 130 7.16 -21.40 -4.12
CA SER A 130 6.29 -22.52 -4.52
C SER A 130 6.35 -22.75 -6.02
N GLY A 131 5.94 -23.95 -6.45
CA GLY A 131 5.93 -24.35 -7.86
C GLY A 131 6.84 -25.54 -8.16
N THR A 132 7.01 -25.81 -9.46
CA THR A 132 7.89 -26.86 -9.97
C THR A 132 9.36 -26.49 -9.81
N LYS A 133 10.27 -27.46 -9.96
CA LYS A 133 11.72 -27.18 -9.92
C LYS A 133 12.14 -26.17 -10.99
N ALA A 134 11.55 -26.22 -12.18
CA ALA A 134 11.81 -25.26 -13.25
C ALA A 134 11.38 -23.84 -12.87
N ASP A 135 10.22 -23.67 -12.22
CA ASP A 135 9.75 -22.36 -11.73
C ASP A 135 10.74 -21.75 -10.74
N LEU A 136 11.27 -22.56 -9.81
CA LEU A 136 12.26 -22.11 -8.84
C LEU A 136 13.61 -21.79 -9.49
N ILE A 137 14.05 -22.55 -10.50
CA ILE A 137 15.26 -22.24 -11.27
C ILE A 137 15.12 -20.89 -11.96
N GLN A 138 13.96 -20.61 -12.58
CA GLN A 138 13.71 -19.32 -13.22
C GLN A 138 13.69 -18.17 -12.20
N ALA A 139 13.12 -18.39 -11.02
CA ALA A 139 13.15 -17.41 -9.93
C ALA A 139 14.59 -17.12 -9.45
N VAL A 140 15.44 -18.15 -9.31
CA VAL A 140 16.86 -17.95 -8.95
C VAL A 140 17.59 -17.19 -10.06
N LYS A 141 17.36 -17.53 -11.34
CA LYS A 141 18.03 -16.89 -12.48
C LYS A 141 17.66 -15.42 -12.64
N SER A 142 16.44 -15.01 -12.28
CA SER A 142 16.03 -13.61 -12.41
C SER A 142 16.80 -12.66 -11.48
N VAL A 143 17.31 -13.16 -10.35
CA VAL A 143 18.09 -12.39 -9.36
C VAL A 143 19.57 -12.77 -9.33
N ASN A 144 19.92 -13.95 -9.83
CA ASN A 144 21.30 -14.41 -10.00
C ASN A 144 21.47 -15.15 -11.34
N PRO A 145 21.67 -14.41 -12.45
CA PRO A 145 21.85 -15.00 -13.78
C PRO A 145 23.08 -15.91 -13.91
N ALA A 146 24.07 -15.76 -13.03
CA ALA A 146 25.29 -16.57 -13.01
C ALA A 146 25.15 -17.87 -12.20
N ALA A 147 23.98 -18.15 -11.63
CA ALA A 147 23.72 -19.38 -10.89
C ALA A 147 23.95 -20.62 -11.77
N VAL A 148 24.64 -21.61 -11.22
CA VAL A 148 24.93 -22.88 -11.90
C VAL A 148 23.97 -23.96 -11.40
N PHE A 149 23.38 -24.72 -12.32
CA PHE A 149 22.40 -25.75 -12.00
C PHE A 149 22.91 -27.12 -12.43
N ALA A 150 22.83 -28.11 -11.54
CA ALA A 150 23.29 -29.47 -11.85
C ALA A 150 22.56 -30.08 -13.05
N ASP A 151 21.27 -29.81 -13.18
CA ASP A 151 20.43 -30.32 -14.26
C ASP A 151 20.92 -29.82 -15.63
N GLU A 152 21.21 -28.51 -15.76
CA GLU A 152 21.68 -27.91 -17.00
C GLU A 152 23.08 -28.38 -17.39
N LEU A 153 23.95 -28.63 -16.39
CA LEU A 153 25.26 -29.23 -16.64
C LEU A 153 25.15 -30.67 -17.14
N LEU A 154 24.19 -31.45 -16.62
CA LEU A 154 23.94 -32.82 -17.05
C LEU A 154 23.34 -32.85 -18.47
N ASP A 155 22.43 -31.94 -18.78
CA ASP A 155 21.86 -31.78 -20.13
C ASP A 155 22.93 -31.38 -21.15
N ALA A 156 23.72 -30.35 -20.85
CA ALA A 156 24.80 -29.91 -21.73
C ALA A 156 25.85 -31.01 -21.97
N TRP A 157 26.11 -31.85 -20.95
CA TRP A 157 26.98 -33.01 -21.11
C TRP A 157 26.35 -34.07 -22.03
N ARG A 158 25.06 -34.40 -21.85
CA ARG A 158 24.32 -35.34 -22.70
C ARG A 158 24.33 -34.91 -24.17
N GLU A 159 23.97 -33.66 -24.44
CA GLU A 159 23.94 -33.10 -25.80
C GLU A 159 25.32 -33.14 -26.48
N ASN A 160 26.40 -32.87 -25.73
CA ASN A 160 27.76 -32.91 -26.26
C ASN A 160 28.26 -34.37 -26.51
N THR A 161 27.70 -35.36 -25.81
CA THR A 161 28.00 -36.78 -26.06
C THR A 161 27.22 -37.38 -27.23
N GLU A 162 25.97 -36.95 -27.46
CA GLU A 162 25.16 -37.41 -28.59
C GLU A 162 25.64 -36.83 -29.94
N GLY A 163 26.31 -35.67 -29.93
CA GLY A 163 26.95 -35.06 -31.11
C GLY A 163 28.36 -35.57 -31.45
N LYS A 164 28.93 -36.49 -30.66
CA LYS A 164 30.27 -37.06 -30.88
C LYS A 164 30.26 -38.58 -30.77
N VAL A 165 29.57 -39.24 -31.69
CA VAL A 165 29.93 -40.60 -32.12
C VAL A 165 30.45 -40.48 -33.55
N LEU A 166 31.76 -40.30 -33.69
CA LEU A 166 32.52 -40.61 -34.90
C LEU A 166 33.29 -41.91 -34.66
#